data_AF-A0A382QCK1-F1
#
_entry.id   AF-A0A382QCK1-F1
#
_cell.length_a   1.000
_cell.length_b   1.000
_cell.length_c   1.000
_cell.angle_alpha   90.00
_cell.angle_beta   90.00
_cell.angle_gamma   90.00
#
_symmetry.space_group_name_H-M   'P 1'
#
loop_
_entity.id
_entity.type
_entity.pdbx_description
1 polymer ?
#
loop_
_entity_poly.entity_id
_entity_poly.type
_entity_poly.pdbx_seq_one_letter_code
_entity_poly.pdbx_strand_id
1 'polypeptide(L)'
;EELQIELVDRFGPLPPAAKNLFRITQIKLKAAAMRIRKIEANSTGGHIEFERDTRIDPRFLVKLVQSKPSLFSLDRKQRLRFVQPMSEAETRLDIAERLTKQLAEHVIDKKSPSESA
;
A
#
# COMPACT_ATOMS: atom_id res chain seq x y z
N GLU A 1 -7.92 -14.80 -7.04
CA GLU A 1 -8.63 -14.42 -8.29
C GLU A 1 -9.85 -15.30 -8.54
N GLU A 2 -9.82 -16.55 -8.09
CA GLU A 2 -10.93 -17.53 -8.15
C GLU A 2 -12.31 -16.96 -7.75
N LEU A 3 -12.43 -16.26 -6.61
CA LEU A 3 -13.69 -15.67 -6.17
C LEU A 3 -14.30 -14.69 -7.17
N GLN A 4 -13.46 -13.89 -7.85
CA GLN A 4 -13.97 -12.92 -8.83
C GLN A 4 -14.54 -13.62 -10.06
N ILE A 5 -13.89 -14.70 -10.51
CA ILE A 5 -14.35 -15.52 -11.64
C ILE A 5 -15.69 -16.18 -11.29
N GLU A 6 -15.81 -16.76 -10.10
CA GLU A 6 -17.04 -17.39 -9.63
C GLU A 6 -18.21 -16.40 -9.54
N LEU A 7 -17.97 -15.17 -9.06
CA LEU A 7 -19.02 -14.15 -9.03
C LEU A 7 -19.46 -13.74 -10.43
N VAL A 8 -18.54 -13.68 -11.39
CA VAL A 8 -18.89 -13.35 -12.78
C VAL A 8 -19.70 -14.47 -13.43
N ASP A 9 -19.34 -15.73 -13.17
CA ASP A 9 -20.08 -16.89 -13.68
C ASP A 9 -21.50 -16.96 -13.11
N ARG A 10 -21.67 -16.71 -11.80
CA ARG A 10 -22.96 -16.80 -11.12
C ARG A 10 -23.87 -15.59 -11.29
N PHE A 11 -23.29 -14.38 -11.39
CA PHE A 11 -24.05 -13.12 -11.32
C PHE A 11 -23.79 -12.18 -12.51
N GLY A 12 -22.93 -12.55 -13.45
CA GLY A 12 -22.56 -11.73 -14.58
C GLY A 12 -21.50 -10.65 -14.25
N PRO A 13 -21.26 -9.70 -15.17
CA PRO A 13 -20.18 -8.73 -15.02
C PRO A 13 -20.27 -7.88 -13.75
N LEU A 14 -19.15 -7.75 -13.04
CA LEU A 14 -19.11 -6.98 -11.80
C LEU A 14 -19.36 -5.48 -12.03
N PRO A 15 -20.25 -4.84 -11.25
CA PRO A 15 -20.42 -3.39 -11.30
C PRO A 15 -19.14 -2.68 -10.80
N PRO A 16 -18.94 -1.39 -11.16
CA PRO A 16 -17.75 -0.63 -10.76
C PRO A 16 -17.47 -0.66 -9.25
N ALA A 17 -18.51 -0.56 -8.42
CA ALA A 17 -18.36 -0.63 -6.97
C ALA A 17 -17.77 -1.98 -6.48
N ALA A 18 -18.18 -3.10 -7.09
CA ALA A 18 -17.67 -4.42 -6.73
C ALA A 18 -16.22 -4.60 -7.20
N LYS A 19 -15.86 -4.10 -8.40
CA LYS A 19 -14.47 -4.07 -8.86
C LYS A 19 -13.57 -3.29 -7.90
N ASN A 20 -14.04 -2.13 -7.45
CA ASN A 20 -13.31 -1.31 -6.47
C ASN A 20 -13.16 -2.02 -5.12
N LEU A 21 -14.18 -2.76 -4.66
CA LEU A 21 -14.09 -3.57 -3.45
C LEU A 21 -12.97 -4.61 -3.54
N PHE A 22 -12.85 -5.34 -4.67
CA PHE A 22 -11.78 -6.30 -4.87
C PHE A 22 -10.39 -5.65 -4.84
N ARG A 23 -10.23 -4.54 -5.56
CA ARG A 23 -8.99 -3.75 -5.58
C ARG A 23 -8.57 -3.28 -4.19
N ILE A 24 -9.50 -2.66 -3.45
CA ILE A 24 -9.27 -2.22 -2.07
C ILE A 24 -8.92 -3.41 -1.17
N THR A 25 -9.60 -4.55 -1.35
CA THR A 25 -9.32 -5.76 -0.57
C THR A 25 -7.91 -6.30 -0.84
N GLN A 26 -7.47 -6.32 -2.09
CA GLN A 26 -6.10 -6.71 -2.44
C GLN A 26 -5.06 -5.77 -1.81
N ILE A 27 -5.29 -4.46 -1.85
CA ILE A 27 -4.45 -3.47 -1.16
C ILE A 27 -4.41 -3.78 0.33
N LYS A 28 -5.56 -3.99 0.96
CA LYS A 28 -5.67 -4.27 2.40
C LYS A 28 -4.91 -5.53 2.80
N LEU A 29 -5.00 -6.62 2.03
CA LEU A 29 -4.28 -7.86 2.29
C LEU A 29 -2.76 -7.67 2.19
N LYS A 30 -2.28 -6.97 1.15
CA LYS A 30 -0.84 -6.65 1.01
C LYS A 30 -0.36 -5.74 2.14
N ALA A 31 -1.12 -4.71 2.46
CA ALA A 31 -0.84 -3.77 3.54
C ALA A 31 -0.73 -4.48 4.89
N ALA A 32 -1.66 -5.40 5.20
CA ALA A 32 -1.63 -6.19 6.42
C ALA A 32 -0.37 -7.07 6.52
N ALA A 33 0.04 -7.73 5.42
CA ALA A 33 1.25 -8.54 5.39
C ALA A 33 2.53 -7.72 5.67
N MET A 34 2.54 -6.46 5.24
CA MET A 34 3.64 -5.51 5.49
C MET A 34 3.57 -4.81 6.85
N ARG A 35 2.53 -5.07 7.65
CA ARG A 35 2.25 -4.36 8.92
C ARG A 35 2.06 -2.86 8.72
N ILE A 36 1.27 -2.50 7.71
CA ILE A 36 0.75 -1.14 7.49
C ILE A 36 -0.58 -1.01 8.26
N ARG A 37 -0.67 0.02 9.10
CA ARG A 37 -1.86 0.32 9.91
C ARG A 37 -2.96 0.97 9.10
N LYS A 38 -2.61 1.97 8.28
CA LYS A 38 -3.57 2.79 7.54
C LYS A 38 -2.98 3.31 6.24
N ILE A 39 -3.81 3.37 5.21
CA ILE A 39 -3.54 4.12 3.98
C ILE A 39 -4.68 5.12 3.82
N GLU A 40 -4.34 6.40 3.71
CA GLU A 40 -5.29 7.48 3.44
C GLU A 40 -4.85 8.22 2.19
N ALA A 41 -5.78 8.43 1.25
CA ALA A 41 -5.57 9.19 0.03
C ALA A 41 -6.75 10.16 -0.17
N ASN A 42 -6.44 11.43 -0.39
CA ASN A 42 -7.38 12.52 -0.67
C ASN A 42 -7.00 13.20 -2.00
N SER A 43 -7.66 14.28 -2.39
CA SER A 43 -7.47 14.91 -3.71
C SER A 43 -6.07 15.48 -3.98
N THR A 44 -5.25 15.72 -2.95
CA THR A 44 -3.93 16.38 -3.09
C THR A 44 -2.75 15.50 -2.66
N GLY A 45 -3.02 14.32 -2.09
CA GLY A 45 -1.99 13.50 -1.48
C GLY A 45 -2.57 12.52 -0.48
N GLY A 46 -1.74 12.14 0.48
CA GLY A 46 -2.14 11.19 1.50
C GLY A 46 -0.99 10.78 2.41
N HIS A 47 -1.25 9.74 3.18
CA HIS A 47 -0.24 9.14 4.04
C HIS A 47 -0.45 7.64 4.24
N ILE A 48 0.65 6.95 4.47
CA ILE A 48 0.70 5.56 4.90
C ILE A 48 1.22 5.56 6.34
N GLU A 49 0.41 5.08 7.27
CA GLU A 49 0.79 4.88 8.67
C GLU A 49 1.26 3.44 8.88
N PHE A 50 2.47 3.30 9.38
CA PHE A 50 3.08 2.00 9.67
C PHE A 50 2.79 1.56 11.10
N GLU A 51 2.69 0.24 11.32
CA GLU A 51 2.83 -0.31 12.67
C GLU A 51 4.28 -0.20 13.14
N ARG A 52 4.49 -0.27 14.47
CA ARG A 52 5.84 -0.22 15.05
C ARG A 52 6.75 -1.35 14.58
N ASP A 53 6.17 -2.49 14.24
CA ASP A 53 6.84 -3.68 13.72
C ASP A 53 6.70 -3.82 12.19
N THR A 54 6.56 -2.69 11.48
CA THR A 54 6.56 -2.67 10.00
C THR A 54 7.70 -3.47 9.42
N ARG A 55 7.39 -4.25 8.37
CA ARG A 55 8.39 -5.07 7.68
C ARG A 55 9.10 -4.34 6.55
N ILE A 56 8.73 -3.10 6.28
CA ILE A 56 9.30 -2.31 5.17
C ILE A 56 10.72 -1.84 5.56
N ASP A 57 11.67 -1.97 4.64
CA ASP A 57 13.06 -1.53 4.85
C ASP A 57 13.11 -0.01 5.12
N PRO A 58 13.57 0.42 6.32
CA PRO A 58 13.73 1.83 6.63
C PRO A 58 14.69 2.56 5.67
N ARG A 59 15.73 1.86 5.16
CA ARG A 59 16.69 2.45 4.21
C ARG A 59 16.01 2.84 2.90
N PHE A 60 15.08 2.01 2.43
CA PHE A 60 14.27 2.32 1.27
C PHE A 60 13.41 3.57 1.50
N LEU A 61 12.75 3.69 2.65
CA LEU A 61 11.92 4.85 2.98
C LEU A 61 12.73 6.16 3.03
N VAL A 62 13.91 6.13 3.65
CA VAL A 62 14.81 7.28 3.70
C VAL A 62 15.27 7.65 2.28
N LYS A 63 15.71 6.68 1.48
CA LYS A 63 16.12 6.90 0.09
C LYS A 63 14.98 7.48 -0.76
N LEU A 64 13.76 6.99 -0.57
CA LEU A 64 12.57 7.49 -1.26
C LEU A 64 12.34 8.97 -0.98
N VAL A 65 12.36 9.37 0.30
CA VAL A 65 12.22 10.79 0.71
C VAL A 65 13.36 11.64 0.17
N GLN A 66 14.62 11.19 0.30
CA GLN A 66 15.78 11.93 -0.20
C GLN A 66 15.78 12.10 -1.72
N SER A 67 15.30 11.08 -2.47
CA SER A 67 15.24 11.13 -3.93
C SER A 67 14.14 12.04 -4.47
N LYS A 68 13.06 12.23 -3.70
CA LYS A 68 11.86 12.97 -4.11
C LYS A 68 11.29 13.81 -2.95
N PRO A 69 12.06 14.75 -2.40
CA PRO A 69 11.70 15.47 -1.17
C PRO A 69 10.48 16.41 -1.33
N SER A 70 10.18 16.85 -2.56
CA SER A 70 8.97 17.61 -2.86
C SER A 70 7.70 16.76 -2.88
N LEU A 71 7.83 15.44 -3.05
CA LEU A 71 6.71 14.52 -3.19
C LEU A 71 6.51 13.63 -1.96
N PHE A 72 7.57 13.36 -1.19
CA PHE A 72 7.54 12.47 -0.04
C PHE A 72 8.17 13.07 1.20
N SER A 73 7.60 12.77 2.36
CA SER A 73 8.21 13.06 3.67
C SER A 73 7.87 11.98 4.69
N LEU A 74 8.74 11.80 5.69
CA LEU A 74 8.47 10.98 6.86
C LEU A 74 8.14 11.89 8.04
N ASP A 75 7.02 11.63 8.72
CA ASP A 75 6.67 12.35 9.95
C ASP A 75 7.00 11.56 11.22
N ARG A 76 6.92 12.25 12.37
CA ARG A 76 7.25 11.67 13.69
C ARG A 76 6.31 10.54 14.13
N LYS A 77 5.17 10.35 13.49
CA LYS A 77 4.16 9.33 13.83
C LYS A 77 4.32 8.05 12.99
N GLN A 78 5.51 7.80 12.43
CA GLN A 78 5.76 6.67 11.52
C GLN A 78 4.85 6.70 10.29
N ARG A 79 4.69 7.89 9.69
CA ARG A 79 3.91 8.04 8.46
C ARG A 79 4.79 8.45 7.29
N LEU A 80 4.64 7.76 6.18
CA LEU A 80 5.11 8.22 4.88
C LEU A 80 4.00 9.08 4.25
N ARG A 81 4.22 10.39 4.17
CA ARG A 81 3.34 11.32 3.45
C ARG A 81 3.74 11.37 1.99
N PHE A 82 2.75 11.48 1.13
CA PHE A 82 2.93 11.69 -0.31
C PHE A 82 2.04 12.84 -0.79
N VAL A 83 2.55 13.64 -1.72
CA VAL A 83 1.83 14.76 -2.33
C VAL A 83 1.76 14.53 -3.84
N GLN A 84 0.54 14.46 -4.37
CA GLN A 84 0.29 14.31 -5.80
C GLN A 84 -1.18 14.66 -6.07
N PRO A 85 -1.50 15.42 -7.13
CA PRO A 85 -2.88 15.66 -7.55
C PRO A 85 -3.60 14.34 -7.90
N MET A 86 -4.77 14.11 -7.30
CA MET A 86 -5.57 12.89 -7.49
C MET A 86 -7.07 13.15 -7.20
N SER A 87 -7.66 14.10 -7.94
CA SER A 87 -9.07 14.50 -7.81
C SER A 87 -10.04 13.33 -8.01
N GLU A 88 -9.72 12.44 -8.95
CA GLU A 88 -10.58 11.30 -9.28
C GLU A 88 -10.36 10.11 -8.35
N ALA A 89 -11.45 9.43 -8.00
CA ALA A 89 -11.40 8.26 -7.13
C ALA A 89 -10.55 7.12 -7.72
N GLU A 90 -10.63 6.94 -9.03
CA GLU A 90 -9.84 5.96 -9.77
C GLU A 90 -8.33 6.24 -9.64
N THR A 91 -7.93 7.50 -9.87
CA THR A 91 -6.53 7.94 -9.71
C THR A 91 -6.02 7.70 -8.29
N ARG A 92 -6.86 7.93 -7.27
CA ARG A 92 -6.48 7.64 -5.87
C ARG A 92 -6.24 6.15 -5.65
N LEU A 93 -7.09 5.30 -6.22
CA LEU A 93 -6.98 3.86 -6.09
C LEU A 93 -5.74 3.33 -6.81
N ASP A 94 -5.46 3.80 -8.02
CA ASP A 94 -4.25 3.47 -8.79
C ASP A 94 -2.96 3.84 -8.04
N ILE A 95 -2.93 5.04 -7.45
CA ILE A 95 -1.77 5.50 -6.67
C ILE A 95 -1.58 4.64 -5.42
N ALA A 96 -2.67 4.32 -4.71
CA ALA A 96 -2.61 3.45 -3.53
C ALA A 96 -2.10 2.05 -3.89
N GLU A 97 -2.55 1.46 -5.00
CA GLU A 97 -2.06 0.18 -5.50
C GLU A 97 -0.58 0.22 -5.85
N ARG A 98 -0.16 1.24 -6.61
CA ARG A 98 1.24 1.43 -7.02
C ARG A 98 2.16 1.59 -5.82
N LEU A 99 1.80 2.44 -4.86
CA LEU A 99 2.59 2.64 -3.65
C LEU A 99 2.66 1.37 -2.80
N THR A 100 1.54 0.66 -2.64
CA THR A 100 1.49 -0.61 -1.90
C THR A 100 2.38 -1.66 -2.57
N LYS A 101 2.35 -1.76 -3.90
CA LYS A 101 3.22 -2.66 -4.66
C LYS A 101 4.70 -2.30 -4.47
N GLN A 102 5.05 -1.03 -4.63
CA GLN A 102 6.43 -0.56 -4.49
C GLN A 102 6.99 -0.84 -3.08
N LEU A 103 6.17 -0.67 -2.04
CA LEU A 103 6.56 -0.99 -0.67
C LEU A 103 6.74 -2.50 -0.47
N ALA A 104 5.89 -3.33 -1.09
CA ALA A 104 5.96 -4.78 -0.99
C ALA A 104 7.27 -5.35 -1.57
N GLU A 105 7.85 -4.70 -2.58
CA GLU A 105 9.15 -5.07 -3.16
C GLU A 105 10.33 -4.79 -2.22
N HIS A 106 10.12 -4.02 -1.14
CA HIS A 106 11.16 -3.60 -0.19
C HIS A 106 10.84 -4.07 1.24
N VAL A 107 10.22 -5.24 1.36
CA VAL A 107 9.97 -5.91 2.64
C VAL A 107 11.20 -6.69 3.08
N ILE A 108 11.60 -6.53 4.34
CA ILE A 108 12.62 -7.34 4.99
C ILE A 108 11.91 -8.48 5.72
N ASP A 109 12.19 -9.72 5.33
CA ASP A 109 11.77 -10.88 6.11
C ASP A 109 12.67 -11.02 7.34
N LYS A 110 12.11 -10.82 8.54
CA LYS A 110 12.73 -11.28 9.78
C LYS A 110 12.60 -12.80 9.88
N LYS A 111 13.34 -13.55 9.06
CA LYS A 111 13.67 -14.95 9.32
C LYS A 111 15.15 -15.20 9.06
N SER A 112 15.96 -14.76 10.01
CA SER A 112 17.25 -15.37 10.32
C SER A 112 17.49 -15.26 11.83
N PRO A 113 16.92 -16.14 12.67
CA PRO A 113 17.66 -16.58 13.83
C PRO A 113 18.78 -17.48 13.30
N SER A 114 20.01 -17.09 13.61
CA SER A 114 21.20 -17.91 13.63
C SER A 114 20.93 -19.43 13.68
N GLU A 115 21.29 -20.15 12.62
CA GLU A 115 21.85 -21.50 12.78
C GLU A 115 23.18 -21.35 13.53
N SER A 116 23.10 -21.29 14.85
CA SER A 116 24.22 -21.57 15.75
C SER A 116 23.69 -21.91 17.14
N ALA A 117 23.40 -23.20 17.31
CA ALA A 117 23.64 -23.96 18.54
C ALA A 117 23.58 -25.45 18.19
#